data_AF-A0A545AUV7-F1
#
_entry.id   AF-A0A545AUV7-F1
#
_cell.length_a   1.000
_cell.length_b   1.000
_cell.length_c   1.000
_cell.angle_alpha   90.00
_cell.angle_beta   90.00
_cell.angle_gamma   90.00
#
_symmetry.space_group_name_H-M   'P 1'
#
loop_
_entity.id
_entity.type
_entity.pdbx_description
1 polymer ?
#
loop_
_entity_poly.entity_id
_entity_poly.type
_entity_poly.pdbx_seq_one_letter_code
_entity_poly.pdbx_strand_id
1 'polypeptide(L)'
;MATESTNRPVIPRTSAVRAVGGVILAVVASVVVNAIIAAAAHAAGADDEFMPLNAGSFTFFTVVGVLAAAFAWTLIRRLSRRPSTVLRWLVPGVVVFSLIPDILLLVDGSLAGTSTLAVLALMLMHLAVAAIAVPIFLRVLPVTSSPAA
;
A
#
# COMPACT_ATOMS: atom_id res chain seq x y z
N MET A 1 13.72 -25.38 43.25
CA MET A 1 13.28 -25.71 41.88
C MET A 1 12.17 -24.73 41.51
N ALA A 2 12.54 -23.55 41.00
CA ALA A 2 11.58 -22.51 40.63
C ALA A 2 11.23 -22.67 39.15
N THR A 3 9.94 -22.84 38.85
CA THR A 3 9.41 -22.97 37.50
C THR A 3 9.38 -21.61 36.81
N GLU A 4 10.24 -21.46 35.82
CA GLU A 4 10.26 -20.33 34.89
C GLU A 4 9.00 -20.40 34.02
N SER A 5 7.94 -19.74 34.49
CA SER A 5 6.72 -19.51 33.71
C SER A 5 7.09 -18.62 32.52
N THR A 6 7.28 -19.24 31.35
CA THR A 6 7.47 -18.54 30.08
C THR A 6 6.22 -17.72 29.79
N ASN A 7 6.26 -16.44 30.16
CA ASN A 7 5.23 -15.46 29.86
C ASN A 7 5.21 -15.21 28.35
N ARG A 8 4.46 -16.03 27.60
CA ARG A 8 4.22 -15.76 26.18
C ARG A 8 3.36 -14.49 26.09
N PRO A 9 3.80 -13.44 25.38
CA PRO A 9 2.99 -12.24 25.23
C PRO A 9 1.67 -12.60 24.54
N VAL A 10 0.56 -12.50 25.28
CA VAL A 10 -0.79 -12.63 24.73
C VAL A 10 -1.06 -11.38 23.92
N ILE A 11 -0.94 -11.47 22.59
CA ILE A 11 -1.39 -10.38 21.72
C ILE A 11 -2.91 -10.26 21.88
N PRO A 12 -3.45 -9.12 22.34
CA PRO A 12 -4.88 -8.98 22.55
C PRO A 12 -5.61 -9.19 21.22
N ARG A 13 -6.57 -10.11 21.15
CA ARG A 13 -7.35 -10.43 19.93
C ARG A 13 -7.98 -9.19 19.27
N THR A 14 -8.33 -8.18 20.09
CA THR A 14 -8.85 -6.88 19.65
C THR A 14 -7.87 -6.08 18.78
N SER A 15 -6.56 -6.24 18.96
CA SER A 15 -5.54 -5.58 18.15
C SER A 15 -5.38 -6.21 16.76
N ALA A 16 -5.47 -7.54 16.67
CA ALA A 16 -5.39 -8.28 15.41
C ALA A 16 -6.61 -8.02 14.52
N VAL A 17 -7.82 -8.03 15.10
CA VAL A 17 -9.07 -7.73 14.36
C VAL A 17 -9.03 -6.31 13.77
N ARG A 18 -8.55 -5.32 14.53
CA ARG A 18 -8.40 -3.93 14.03
C ARG A 18 -7.38 -3.83 12.91
N ALA A 19 -6.26 -4.55 13.01
CA ALA A 19 -5.24 -4.58 11.97
C ALA A 19 -5.78 -5.20 10.67
N VAL A 20 -6.42 -6.37 10.76
CA VAL A 20 -7.02 -7.06 9.60
C VAL A 20 -8.12 -6.20 8.99
N GLY A 21 -9.01 -5.63 9.80
CA GLY A 21 -10.05 -4.71 9.32
C GLY A 21 -9.48 -3.48 8.62
N GLY A 22 -8.37 -2.92 9.13
CA GLY A 22 -7.66 -1.83 8.48
C GLY A 22 -7.05 -2.21 7.13
N VAL A 23 -6.44 -3.39 7.01
CA VAL A 23 -5.91 -3.89 5.73
C VAL A 23 -7.02 -4.11 4.71
N ILE A 24 -8.12 -4.76 5.12
CA ILE A 24 -9.29 -4.96 4.25
C ILE A 24 -9.84 -3.61 3.78
N LEU A 25 -10.02 -2.65 4.69
CA LEU A 25 -10.48 -1.31 4.36
C LEU A 25 -9.55 -0.62 3.37
N ALA A 26 -8.24 -0.71 3.57
CA ALA A 26 -7.25 -0.13 2.67
C ALA A 26 -7.32 -0.74 1.27
N VAL A 27 -7.44 -2.07 1.16
CA VAL A 27 -7.63 -2.77 -0.11
C VAL A 27 -8.91 -2.29 -0.80
N VAL A 28 -10.05 -2.38 -0.13
CA VAL A 28 -11.36 -2.06 -0.73
C VAL A 28 -11.40 -0.59 -1.18
N ALA A 29 -11.00 0.33 -0.32
CA ALA A 29 -10.98 1.75 -0.65
C ALA A 29 -10.04 2.06 -1.83
N SER A 30 -8.86 1.44 -1.85
CA SER A 30 -7.89 1.62 -2.94
C SER A 30 -8.40 1.05 -4.27
N VAL A 31 -9.01 -0.14 -4.26
CA VAL A 31 -9.59 -0.75 -5.46
C VAL A 31 -10.73 0.11 -6.02
N VAL A 32 -11.60 0.64 -5.15
CA VAL A 32 -12.68 1.54 -5.59
C VAL A 32 -12.13 2.82 -6.22
N VAL A 33 -11.14 3.46 -5.59
CA VAL A 33 -10.53 4.68 -6.13
C VAL A 33 -9.79 4.40 -7.44
N ASN A 34 -9.08 3.28 -7.54
CA ASN A 34 -8.43 2.87 -8.78
C ASN A 34 -9.46 2.60 -9.89
N ALA A 35 -10.59 1.97 -9.58
CA ALA A 35 -11.67 1.78 -10.56
C ALA A 35 -12.21 3.12 -11.09
N ILE A 36 -12.34 4.13 -10.21
CA ILE A 36 -12.75 5.49 -10.62
C ILE A 36 -11.69 6.13 -11.51
N ILE A 37 -10.40 6.02 -11.16
CA ILE A 37 -9.29 6.56 -11.96
C ILE A 37 -9.24 5.88 -13.34
N ALA A 38 -9.36 4.55 -13.39
CA ALA A 38 -9.40 3.79 -14.64
C ALA A 38 -10.57 4.24 -15.53
N ALA A 39 -11.78 4.29 -14.97
CA ALA A 39 -12.97 4.72 -15.71
C ALA A 39 -12.81 6.15 -16.26
N ALA A 40 -12.24 7.06 -15.48
CA ALA A 40 -11.95 8.42 -15.93
C ALA A 40 -10.88 8.46 -17.03
N ALA A 41 -9.84 7.62 -16.94
CA ALA A 41 -8.80 7.53 -17.95
C ALA A 41 -9.35 7.00 -19.28
N HIS A 42 -10.13 5.91 -19.26
CA HIS A 42 -10.79 5.37 -20.46
C HIS A 42 -11.76 6.39 -21.07
N ALA A 43 -12.57 7.07 -20.24
CA ALA A 43 -13.45 8.14 -20.71
C ALA A 43 -12.69 9.33 -21.33
N ALA A 44 -11.44 9.56 -20.91
CA ALA A 44 -10.55 10.58 -21.47
C ALA A 44 -9.73 10.08 -22.69
N GLY A 45 -9.93 8.83 -23.13
CA GLY A 45 -9.32 8.27 -24.34
C GLY A 45 -8.11 7.37 -24.10
N ALA A 46 -7.90 6.87 -22.87
CA ALA A 46 -6.95 5.79 -22.63
C ALA A 46 -7.44 4.49 -23.28
N ASP A 47 -6.53 3.76 -23.92
CA ASP A 47 -6.83 2.52 -24.63
C ASP A 47 -7.28 1.41 -23.67
N ASP A 48 -8.32 0.68 -24.06
CA ASP A 48 -8.85 -0.48 -23.32
C ASP A 48 -7.90 -1.69 -23.35
N GLU A 49 -7.00 -1.75 -24.35
CA GLU A 49 -5.96 -2.78 -24.43
C GLU A 49 -4.83 -2.56 -23.40
N PHE A 50 -4.75 -1.37 -22.78
CA PHE A 50 -3.73 -1.08 -21.78
C PHE A 50 -4.00 -1.86 -20.49
N MET A 51 -3.45 -3.07 -20.45
CA MET A 51 -3.68 -4.08 -19.42
C MET A 51 -3.55 -3.59 -17.97
N PRO A 52 -2.65 -2.66 -17.60
CA PRO A 52 -2.57 -2.16 -16.23
C PRO A 52 -3.81 -1.40 -15.74
N LEU A 53 -4.61 -0.80 -16.62
CA LEU A 53 -5.87 -0.13 -16.26
C LEU A 53 -7.06 -1.11 -16.15
N ASN A 54 -6.89 -2.36 -16.56
CA ASN A 54 -7.94 -3.36 -16.42
C ASN A 54 -8.21 -3.72 -14.95
N ALA A 55 -9.49 -3.91 -14.65
CA ALA A 55 -9.99 -4.21 -13.30
C ALA A 55 -9.28 -5.37 -12.62
N GLY A 56 -9.05 -6.47 -13.34
CA GLY A 56 -8.33 -7.63 -12.81
C GLY A 56 -6.88 -7.28 -12.42
N SER A 57 -6.18 -6.57 -13.31
CA SER A 57 -4.77 -6.23 -13.13
C SER A 57 -4.56 -5.28 -11.95
N PHE A 58 -5.21 -4.11 -11.94
CA PHE A 58 -5.00 -3.16 -10.86
C PHE A 58 -5.49 -3.71 -9.52
N THR A 59 -6.55 -4.53 -9.50
CA THR A 59 -7.04 -5.13 -8.26
C THR A 59 -6.00 -6.10 -7.70
N PHE A 60 -5.45 -6.99 -8.53
CA PHE A 60 -4.41 -7.92 -8.12
C PHE A 60 -3.18 -7.19 -7.56
N PHE A 61 -2.65 -6.22 -8.30
CA PHE A 61 -1.47 -5.44 -7.86
C PHE A 61 -1.76 -4.61 -6.60
N THR A 62 -2.97 -4.05 -6.46
CA THR A 62 -3.37 -3.31 -5.26
C THR A 62 -3.40 -4.23 -4.04
N VAL A 63 -4.00 -5.42 -4.16
CA VAL A 63 -4.05 -6.39 -3.05
C VAL A 63 -2.63 -6.78 -2.64
N VAL A 64 -1.79 -7.19 -3.59
CA VAL A 64 -0.41 -7.61 -3.30
C VAL A 64 0.39 -6.46 -2.69
N GLY A 65 0.30 -5.26 -3.26
CA GLY A 65 1.00 -4.07 -2.78
C GLY A 65 0.59 -3.67 -1.36
N VAL A 66 -0.71 -3.65 -1.06
CA VAL A 66 -1.22 -3.32 0.28
C VAL A 66 -0.81 -4.38 1.30
N LEU A 67 -0.83 -5.67 0.96
CA LEU A 67 -0.37 -6.74 1.84
C LEU A 67 1.14 -6.65 2.12
N ALA A 68 1.95 -6.41 1.08
CA ALA A 68 3.39 -6.21 1.22
C ALA A 68 3.70 -4.97 2.09
N ALA A 69 2.96 -3.87 1.88
CA ALA A 69 3.09 -2.66 2.69
C ALA A 69 2.71 -2.92 4.15
N ALA A 70 1.61 -3.62 4.41
CA ALA A 70 1.20 -3.99 5.78
C ALA A 70 2.27 -4.86 6.46
N PHE A 71 2.82 -5.84 5.75
CA PHE A 71 3.91 -6.67 6.25
C PHE A 71 5.15 -5.85 6.59
N ALA A 72 5.63 -5.02 5.64
CA ALA A 72 6.76 -4.12 5.85
C ALA A 72 6.52 -3.18 7.05
N TRP A 73 5.31 -2.63 7.18
CA TRP A 73 4.93 -1.77 8.30
C TRP A 73 5.07 -2.48 9.64
N THR A 74 4.58 -3.72 9.74
CA THR A 74 4.72 -4.52 10.97
C THR A 74 6.17 -4.84 11.29
N LEU A 75 6.99 -5.14 10.28
CA LEU A 75 8.41 -5.43 10.45
C LEU A 75 9.18 -4.20 10.94
N ILE A 76 8.98 -3.05 10.30
CA ILE A 76 9.61 -1.78 10.68
C ILE A 76 9.24 -1.43 12.12
N ARG A 77 7.96 -1.60 12.49
CA ARG A 77 7.50 -1.32 13.85
C ARG A 77 8.14 -2.25 14.89
N ARG A 78 8.44 -3.50 14.53
CA ARG A 78 9.08 -4.49 15.43
C ARG A 78 10.60 -4.28 15.54
N LEU A 79 11.27 -3.91 14.46
CA LEU A 79 12.73 -3.87 14.39
C LEU A 79 13.32 -2.47 14.61
N SER A 80 12.56 -1.39 14.38
CA SER A 80 13.10 -0.03 14.41
C SER A 80 13.01 0.61 15.79
N ARG A 81 14.12 1.22 16.24
CA ARG A 81 14.15 2.07 17.45
C ARG A 81 13.35 3.37 17.31
N ARG A 82 13.18 3.88 16.09
CA ARG A 82 12.43 5.12 15.76
C ARG A 82 11.55 4.93 14.50
N PRO A 83 10.46 4.16 14.59
CA PRO A 83 9.68 3.76 13.42
C PRO A 83 9.00 4.93 12.69
N SER A 84 8.63 6.02 13.39
CA SER A 84 8.05 7.21 12.78
C SER A 84 9.03 7.93 11.83
N THR A 85 10.30 8.06 12.25
CA THR A 85 11.36 8.65 11.40
C THR A 85 11.65 7.78 10.19
N VAL A 86 11.71 6.45 10.37
CA VAL A 86 11.94 5.50 9.26
C VAL A 86 10.81 5.58 8.25
N LEU A 87 9.55 5.51 8.70
CA LEU A 87 8.38 5.56 7.81
C LEU A 87 8.27 6.89 7.06
N ARG A 88 8.69 8.01 7.68
CA ARG A 88 8.69 9.32 7.02
C ARG A 88 9.59 9.38 5.78
N TRP A 89 10.67 8.61 5.75
CA TRP A 89 11.56 8.52 4.59
C TRP A 89 11.21 7.35 3.68
N LEU A 90 10.81 6.22 4.26
CA LEU A 90 10.51 5.01 3.50
C LEU A 90 9.27 5.17 2.64
N VAL A 91 8.19 5.77 3.16
CA VAL A 91 6.94 5.94 2.40
C VAL A 91 7.16 6.72 1.10
N PRO A 92 7.73 7.95 1.11
CA PRO A 92 7.99 8.66 -0.14
C PRO A 92 9.02 7.92 -1.02
N GLY A 93 10.02 7.27 -0.42
CA GLY A 93 10.98 6.45 -1.18
C GLY A 93 10.29 5.33 -1.95
N VAL A 94 9.43 4.54 -1.29
CA VAL A 94 8.67 3.44 -1.90
C VAL A 94 7.75 3.95 -2.99
N VAL A 95 7.07 5.09 -2.79
CA VAL A 95 6.26 5.71 -3.84
C VAL A 95 7.11 6.07 -5.05
N VAL A 96 8.26 6.71 -4.86
CA VAL A 96 9.17 7.03 -5.97
C VAL A 96 9.64 5.77 -6.68
N PHE A 97 10.03 4.72 -5.93
CA PHE A 97 10.44 3.45 -6.51
C PHE A 97 9.31 2.75 -7.27
N SER A 98 8.06 2.84 -6.79
CA SER A 98 6.91 2.25 -7.48
C SER A 98 6.55 2.97 -8.78
N LEU A 99 7.00 4.21 -8.98
CA LEU A 99 6.80 4.95 -10.22
C LEU A 99 7.87 4.65 -11.30
N ILE A 100 8.97 3.99 -10.93
CA ILE A 100 10.03 3.64 -11.90
C ILE A 100 9.48 2.75 -13.02
N PRO A 101 8.73 1.67 -12.76
CA PRO A 101 8.09 0.88 -13.80
C PRO A 101 7.20 1.73 -14.73
N ASP A 102 6.44 2.67 -14.19
CA ASP A 102 5.56 3.54 -14.99
C ASP A 102 6.37 4.43 -15.95
N ILE A 103 7.47 5.01 -15.47
CA ILE A 103 8.36 5.85 -16.29
C ILE A 103 9.05 5.00 -17.37
N LEU A 104 9.48 3.79 -17.04
CA LEU A 104 10.06 2.87 -18.03
C LEU A 104 9.04 2.49 -19.11
N LEU A 105 7.79 2.23 -18.73
CA LEU A 105 6.70 1.99 -19.69
C LEU A 105 6.47 3.20 -20.60
N LEU A 106 6.56 4.42 -20.06
CA LEU A 106 6.41 5.64 -20.85
C LEU A 106 7.53 5.84 -21.88
N VAL A 107 8.76 5.48 -21.51
CA VAL A 107 9.94 5.63 -22.38
C VAL A 107 9.99 4.53 -23.43
N ASP A 108 9.74 3.28 -23.04
CA ASP A 108 9.93 2.12 -23.91
C ASP A 108 8.69 1.81 -24.77
N GLY A 109 7.49 2.24 -24.34
CA GLY A 109 6.23 1.97 -25.04
C GLY A 109 5.92 0.47 -25.20
N SER A 110 6.46 -0.36 -24.31
CA SER A 110 6.58 -1.81 -24.49
C SER A 110 5.26 -2.58 -24.38
N LEU A 111 4.19 -1.94 -23.90
CA LEU A 111 2.85 -2.55 -23.77
C LEU A 111 1.90 -2.01 -24.85
N ALA A 112 1.03 -2.89 -25.35
CA ALA A 112 -0.10 -2.48 -26.19
C ALA A 112 -0.98 -1.46 -25.45
N GLY A 113 -1.54 -0.50 -26.19
CA GLY A 113 -2.35 0.58 -25.64
C GLY A 113 -1.59 1.63 -24.81
N THR A 114 -0.25 1.58 -24.78
CA THR A 114 0.54 2.57 -24.02
C THR A 114 0.34 3.96 -24.60
N SER A 115 -0.14 4.88 -23.76
CA SER A 115 -0.23 6.31 -24.04
C SER A 115 0.20 7.10 -22.82
N THR A 116 0.64 8.34 -23.01
CA THR A 116 1.01 9.23 -21.89
C THR A 116 -0.11 9.37 -20.88
N LEU A 117 -1.37 9.45 -21.35
CA LEU A 117 -2.54 9.52 -20.49
C LEU A 117 -2.71 8.25 -19.63
N ALA A 118 -2.58 7.07 -20.25
CA ALA A 118 -2.73 5.80 -19.54
C ALA A 118 -1.65 5.61 -18.46
N VAL A 119 -0.40 5.99 -18.77
CA VAL A 119 0.69 5.96 -17.78
C VAL A 119 0.46 6.95 -16.66
N LEU A 120 0.04 8.19 -16.94
CA LEU A 120 -0.27 9.17 -15.90
C LEU A 120 -1.41 8.70 -14.98
N ALA A 121 -2.43 8.03 -15.52
CA ALA A 121 -3.48 7.41 -14.72
C ALA A 121 -2.93 6.30 -13.82
N LEU A 122 -2.00 5.48 -14.33
CA LEU A 122 -1.35 4.42 -13.56
C LEU A 122 -0.46 4.98 -12.43
N MET A 123 0.31 6.04 -12.70
CA MET A 123 1.07 6.75 -11.67
C MET A 123 0.14 7.34 -10.60
N LEU A 124 -1.00 7.88 -11.01
CA LEU A 124 -2.00 8.42 -10.08
C LEU A 124 -2.61 7.33 -9.18
N MET A 125 -2.83 6.12 -9.70
CA MET A 125 -3.27 4.98 -8.87
C MET A 125 -2.25 4.68 -7.76
N HIS A 126 -0.95 4.66 -8.05
CA HIS A 126 0.08 4.43 -7.02
C HIS A 126 0.00 5.47 -5.90
N LEU A 127 -0.15 6.74 -6.27
CA LEU A 127 -0.32 7.83 -5.31
C LEU A 127 -1.60 7.68 -4.50
N ALA A 128 -2.71 7.29 -5.14
CA ALA A 128 -3.98 7.05 -4.48
C ALA A 128 -3.88 5.93 -3.45
N VAL A 129 -3.30 4.77 -3.82
CA VAL A 129 -3.10 3.65 -2.89
C VAL A 129 -2.25 4.10 -1.69
N ALA A 130 -1.14 4.82 -1.92
CA ALA A 130 -0.31 5.33 -0.84
C ALA A 130 -1.07 6.31 0.08
N ALA A 131 -1.82 7.24 -0.50
CA ALA A 131 -2.61 8.24 0.22
C ALA A 131 -3.74 7.62 1.06
N ILE A 132 -4.24 6.44 0.68
CA ILE A 132 -5.28 5.71 1.40
C ILE A 132 -4.65 4.79 2.46
N ALA A 133 -3.70 3.95 2.06
CA ALA A 133 -3.14 2.90 2.93
C ALA A 133 -2.35 3.50 4.10
N VAL A 134 -1.54 4.53 3.87
CA VAL A 134 -0.65 5.10 4.90
C VAL A 134 -1.44 5.68 6.09
N PRO A 135 -2.46 6.54 5.91
CA PRO A 135 -3.26 7.04 7.02
C PRO A 135 -4.07 5.95 7.75
N ILE A 136 -4.47 4.89 7.05
CA ILE A 136 -5.14 3.74 7.67
C ILE A 136 -4.16 2.97 8.56
N PHE A 137 -2.97 2.64 8.04
CA PHE A 137 -1.93 1.93 8.79
C PHE A 137 -1.46 2.71 10.02
N LEU A 138 -1.32 4.03 9.91
CA LEU A 138 -1.02 4.90 11.05
C LEU A 138 -2.08 4.82 12.17
N ARG A 139 -3.36 4.66 11.82
CA ARG A 139 -4.46 4.59 12.80
C ARG A 139 -4.69 3.19 13.39
N VAL A 140 -4.59 2.15 12.56
CA VAL A 140 -4.93 0.77 12.96
C VAL A 140 -3.74 -0.01 13.51
N LEU A 141 -2.50 0.45 13.24
CA LEU A 141 -1.26 -0.08 13.81
C LEU A 141 -0.51 0.99 14.63
N PRO A 142 -1.08 1.56 15.72
CA PRO A 142 -0.50 2.71 16.41
C PRO A 142 0.86 2.39 17.01
N VAL A 143 1.89 3.19 16.74
CA VAL A 143 3.21 3.06 17.37
C VAL A 143 3.08 3.42 18.86
N THR A 144 2.95 2.42 19.73
CA THR A 144 2.99 2.61 21.18
C THR A 144 4.35 3.14 21.60
N SER A 145 4.42 4.40 22.04
CA SER A 145 5.47 4.90 22.92
C SER A 145 5.30 4.20 24.26
N SER A 146 6.34 3.50 24.75
CA SER A 146 6.34 3.04 26.13
C SER A 146 6.32 4.27 27.05
N PRO A 147 5.48 4.33 28.10
CA PRO A 147 5.65 5.34 29.15
C PRO A 147 7.05 5.14 29.74
N ALA A 148 7.86 6.20 29.77
CA ALA A 148 9.09 6.19 30.54
C ALA A 148 8.71 5.93 32.01
N ALA A 149 9.35 4.92 32.60
CA ALA A 149 9.26 4.58 34.01
C ALA A 149 9.90 5.67 34.89
#